data_AF-A0A3N5NY23-F1
#
_entry.id   AF-A0A3N5NY23-F1
#
_cell.length_a   1.000
_cell.length_b   1.000
_cell.length_c   1.000
_cell.angle_alpha   90.00
_cell.angle_beta   90.00
_cell.angle_gamma   90.00
#
_symmetry.space_group_name_H-M   'P 1'
#
loop_
_entity.id
_entity.type
_entity.pdbx_description
1 polymer ?
#
loop_
_entity_poly.entity_id
_entity_poly.type
_entity_poly.pdbx_seq_one_letter_code
_entity_poly.pdbx_strand_id
1 'polypeptide(L)'
;MRKLFIPALAALIVAYAMLVQAQRGGGPMTMPPAPGSLPAHKFEKVAEGVYYSTATGSTTIGSNSVVIVNDQDVMVVDPGITPAAATTFIADVKTLT
;
A
#
# COMPACT_ATOMS: atom_id res chain seq x y z
N MET A 1 23.23 8.49 -39.43
CA MET A 1 22.50 7.61 -38.48
C MET A 1 22.73 7.99 -37.02
N ARG A 2 23.98 8.15 -36.55
CA ARG A 2 24.29 8.49 -35.13
C ARG A 2 23.69 9.80 -34.60
N LYS A 3 23.52 10.81 -35.47
CA LYS A 3 22.94 12.14 -35.12
C LYS A 3 21.44 12.10 -34.80
N LEU A 4 20.72 11.10 -35.30
CA LEU A 4 19.28 10.92 -35.04
C LEU A 4 19.01 9.92 -33.90
N PHE A 5 19.99 9.06 -33.61
CA PHE A 5 19.86 8.00 -32.61
C PHE A 5 19.82 8.54 -31.17
N ILE A 6 20.68 9.51 -30.86
CA ILE A 6 20.75 10.13 -29.53
C ILE A 6 19.44 10.83 -29.14
N PRO A 7 18.84 11.70 -29.98
CA PRO A 7 17.57 12.34 -29.62
C PRO A 7 16.41 11.35 -29.55
N ALA A 8 16.38 10.32 -30.40
CA ALA A 8 15.36 9.28 -30.35
C ALA A 8 15.43 8.45 -29.06
N LEU A 9 16.65 8.09 -28.63
CA LEU A 9 16.86 7.36 -27.37
C LEU A 9 16.48 8.21 -26.16
N ALA A 10 16.82 9.51 -26.17
CA ALA A 10 16.43 10.44 -25.12
C ALA A 10 14.89 10.57 -25.02
N ALA A 11 14.20 10.67 -26.16
CA ALA A 11 12.74 10.72 -26.20
C ALA A 11 12.11 9.43 -25.67
N LEU A 12 12.68 8.27 -25.99
CA LEU A 12 12.25 6.97 -25.47
C LEU A 12 12.41 6.87 -23.95
N ILE A 13 13.54 7.34 -23.41
CA ILE A 13 13.79 7.34 -21.96
C ILE A 13 12.80 8.26 -21.25
N VAL A 14 12.52 9.45 -21.80
CA VAL A 14 11.54 10.38 -21.23
C VAL A 14 10.13 9.80 -21.29
N ALA A 15 9.74 9.20 -22.42
CA ALA A 15 8.43 8.55 -22.56
C ALA A 15 8.28 7.38 -21.58
N TYR A 16 9.33 6.58 -21.40
CA TYR A 16 9.34 5.49 -20.43
C TYR A 16 9.26 6.01 -18.99
N ALA A 17 9.99 7.07 -18.64
CA ALA A 17 9.91 7.68 -17.32
C ALA A 17 8.51 8.26 -17.03
N MET A 18 7.87 8.87 -18.03
CA MET A 18 6.48 9.34 -17.93
C MET A 18 5.49 8.19 -17.76
N LEU A 19 5.67 7.09 -18.49
CA LEU A 19 4.84 5.89 -18.35
C LEU A 19 4.99 5.27 -16.96
N VAL A 20 6.22 5.17 -16.46
CA VAL A 20 6.51 4.71 -15.09
C VAL A 20 5.86 5.64 -14.05
N GLN A 21 5.89 6.96 -14.25
CA GLN A 21 5.20 7.89 -13.34
C GLN A 21 3.68 7.76 -13.42
N ALA A 22 3.11 7.58 -14.60
CA ALA A 22 1.67 7.37 -14.77
C ALA A 22 1.22 6.05 -14.11
N GLN A 23 2.03 5.00 -14.19
CA GLN A 23 1.79 3.71 -13.52
C GLN A 23 1.99 3.77 -12.00
N ARG A 24 2.72 4.76 -11.48
CA ARG A 24 2.94 4.96 -10.04
C ARG A 24 1.75 5.55 -9.30
N GLY A 25 0.65 5.93 -9.98
CA GLY A 25 -0.61 6.31 -9.34
C GLY A 25 -0.54 7.55 -8.43
N GLY A 26 0.52 8.36 -8.53
CA GLY A 26 0.72 9.54 -7.69
C GLY A 26 0.02 10.78 -8.26
N GLY A 27 -1.26 10.98 -7.89
CA GLY A 27 -1.89 12.30 -7.98
C GLY A 27 -1.14 13.35 -7.15
N PRO A 28 -1.54 14.64 -7.19
CA PRO A 28 -0.92 15.67 -6.36
C PRO A 28 -0.81 15.16 -4.92
N MET A 29 0.39 15.22 -4.35
CA MET A 29 0.66 14.85 -2.96
C MET A 29 -0.10 15.81 -2.05
N THR A 30 -1.38 15.52 -1.82
CA THR A 30 -2.04 15.93 -0.59
C THR A 30 -1.15 15.43 0.54
N MET A 31 -0.83 16.28 1.52
CA MET A 31 -0.15 15.83 2.73
C MET A 31 -0.77 14.48 3.13
N PRO A 32 0.05 13.43 3.36
CA PRO A 32 -0.47 12.20 3.90
C PRO A 32 -1.36 12.57 5.09
N PRO A 33 -2.56 11.97 5.19
CA PRO A 33 -3.41 12.19 6.35
C PRO A 33 -2.53 12.07 7.60
N ALA A 34 -2.72 12.95 8.58
CA ALA A 34 -1.98 12.86 9.85
C ALA A 34 -1.99 11.38 10.30
N PRO A 35 -0.86 10.80 10.75
CA PRO A 35 -0.81 9.38 11.10
C PRO A 35 -2.00 8.98 11.98
N GLY A 36 -2.82 8.03 11.51
CA GLY A 36 -4.05 7.58 12.19
C GLY A 36 -5.34 8.38 11.89
N SER A 37 -5.30 9.40 11.05
CA SER A 37 -6.51 10.16 10.67
C SER A 37 -7.36 9.47 9.60
N LEU A 38 -6.79 8.49 8.87
CA LEU A 38 -7.50 7.58 7.98
C LEU A 38 -6.92 6.16 8.14
N PRO A 39 -7.75 5.10 8.02
CA PRO A 39 -7.26 3.72 8.07
C PRO A 39 -6.19 3.48 7.02
N ALA A 40 -5.12 2.78 7.40
CA ALA A 40 -4.08 2.34 6.49
C ALA A 40 -4.48 1.05 5.76
N HIS A 41 -5.30 0.23 6.40
CA HIS A 41 -5.76 -1.05 5.88
C HIS A 41 -7.27 -1.06 5.66
N LYS A 42 -7.67 -1.71 4.56
CA LYS A 42 -9.04 -2.19 4.35
C LYS A 42 -9.03 -3.69 4.61
N PHE A 43 -10.04 -4.19 5.31
CA PHE A 43 -10.23 -5.62 5.56
C PHE A 43 -11.40 -6.17 4.74
N GLU A 44 -11.17 -7.26 4.04
CA GLU A 44 -12.18 -8.03 3.31
C GLU A 44 -12.37 -9.38 3.97
N LYS A 45 -13.61 -9.72 4.32
CA LYS A 45 -13.93 -11.01 4.92
C LYS A 45 -13.84 -12.11 3.85
N VAL A 46 -12.91 -13.05 4.04
CA VAL A 46 -12.70 -14.19 3.13
C VAL A 46 -13.43 -15.43 3.64
N ALA A 47 -13.51 -15.60 4.97
CA ALA A 47 -14.30 -16.63 5.63
C ALA A 47 -14.77 -16.10 6.99
N GLU A 48 -15.57 -16.89 7.72
CA GLU A 48 -15.88 -16.56 9.12
C GLU A 48 -14.60 -16.46 9.96
N GLY A 49 -14.45 -15.35 10.70
CA GLY A 49 -13.25 -15.04 11.46
C GLY A 49 -12.00 -14.68 10.62
N VAL A 50 -11.98 -14.83 9.30
CA VAL A 50 -10.78 -14.64 8.47
C VAL A 50 -10.91 -13.45 7.53
N TYR A 51 -9.97 -12.51 7.65
CA TYR A 51 -9.96 -11.27 6.89
C TYR A 51 -8.64 -11.08 6.15
N TYR A 52 -8.73 -10.74 4.87
CA TYR A 52 -7.60 -10.30 4.07
C TYR A 52 -7.48 -8.78 4.15
N SER A 53 -6.27 -8.28 4.36
CA SER A 53 -6.00 -6.86 4.42
C SER A 53 -5.28 -6.38 3.16
N THR A 54 -5.67 -5.19 2.71
CA THR A 54 -5.01 -4.47 1.62
C THR A 54 -4.79 -3.03 2.01
N ALA A 55 -3.71 -2.43 1.52
CA ALA A 55 -3.46 -1.01 1.71
C ALA A 55 -4.57 -0.15 1.11
N THR A 56 -5.01 0.88 1.84
CA THR A 56 -5.97 1.89 1.34
C THR A 56 -5.31 2.94 0.46
N GLY A 57 -3.97 3.01 0.46
CA GLY A 57 -3.19 4.07 -0.17
C GLY A 57 -2.99 5.31 0.71
N SER A 58 -3.53 5.35 1.93
CA SER A 58 -3.28 6.45 2.88
C SER A 58 -1.84 6.49 3.40
N THR A 59 -1.13 5.36 3.29
CA THR A 59 0.32 5.23 3.48
C THR A 59 0.87 4.13 2.57
N THR A 60 2.18 4.10 2.33
CA THR A 60 2.81 3.02 1.57
C THR A 60 2.98 1.79 2.47
N ILE A 61 2.26 0.72 2.14
CA ILE A 61 2.28 -0.54 2.90
C ILE A 61 2.74 -1.62 1.93
N GLY A 62 3.88 -2.24 2.22
CA GLY A 62 4.52 -3.23 1.34
C GLY A 62 4.05 -4.66 1.56
N SER A 63 2.86 -4.87 2.13
CA SER A 63 2.39 -6.21 2.52
C SER A 63 0.89 -6.37 2.32
N ASN A 64 0.48 -7.62 2.06
CA ASN A 64 -0.88 -8.09 2.14
C ASN A 64 -0.95 -9.06 3.32
N SER A 65 -1.65 -8.65 4.38
CA SER A 65 -1.70 -9.39 5.65
C SER A 65 -3.01 -10.15 5.80
N VAL A 66 -3.02 -11.20 6.63
CA VAL A 66 -4.24 -11.92 7.05
C VAL A 66 -4.47 -11.69 8.53
N VAL A 67 -5.74 -11.47 8.92
CA VAL A 67 -6.19 -11.35 10.31
C VAL A 67 -7.18 -12.47 10.59
N ILE A 68 -6.95 -13.21 11.67
CA ILE A 68 -7.85 -14.27 12.14
C ILE A 68 -8.39 -13.85 13.50
N VAL A 69 -9.70 -13.60 13.56
CA VAL A 69 -10.43 -13.24 14.77
C VAL A 69 -11.10 -14.50 15.30
N ASN A 70 -10.64 -14.96 16.47
CA ASN A 70 -11.26 -16.05 17.21
C ASN A 70 -12.06 -15.49 18.40
N ASP A 71 -12.68 -16.38 19.19
CA ASP A 71 -13.54 -15.99 20.31
C ASP A 71 -12.79 -15.24 21.42
N GLN A 72 -11.50 -15.50 21.61
CA GLN A 72 -10.71 -14.99 22.76
C GLN A 72 -9.48 -14.20 22.34
N ASP A 73 -9.07 -14.31 21.08
CA ASP A 73 -7.85 -13.69 20.58
C ASP A 73 -7.95 -13.31 19.09
N VAL A 74 -6.93 -12.56 18.65
CA VAL A 74 -6.74 -12.20 17.25
C VAL A 74 -5.32 -12.58 16.86
N MET A 75 -5.18 -13.44 15.85
CA MET A 75 -3.91 -13.75 15.24
C MET A 75 -3.68 -12.84 14.03
N VAL A 76 -2.52 -12.18 14.01
CA VAL A 76 -2.10 -11.29 12.93
C VAL A 76 -0.92 -11.90 12.19
N VAL A 77 -1.04 -12.01 10.86
CA VAL A 77 0.00 -12.58 9.99
C VAL A 77 0.58 -11.49 9.11
N ASP A 78 1.89 -11.29 9.18
CA ASP A 78 2.66 -10.31 8.39
C ASP A 78 2.14 -8.85 8.51
N PRO A 79 2.19 -8.21 9.70
CA PRO A 79 1.64 -6.87 9.92
C PRO A 79 2.44 -5.73 9.27
N GLY A 80 3.40 -6.04 8.39
CA GLY A 80 4.18 -5.07 7.64
C GLY A 80 5.69 -5.08 7.94
N ILE A 81 6.42 -4.35 7.10
CA ILE A 81 7.90 -4.39 7.02
C ILE A 81 8.64 -3.61 8.12
N THR A 82 7.94 -2.76 8.90
CA THR A 82 8.54 -1.94 9.96
C THR A 82 7.69 -1.98 11.24
N PRO A 83 8.29 -1.69 12.43
CA PRO A 83 7.53 -1.58 13.67
C PRO A 83 6.41 -0.53 13.64
N ALA A 84 6.62 0.58 12.92
CA ALA A 84 5.60 1.61 12.76
C ALA A 84 4.42 1.10 11.92
N ALA A 85 4.68 0.39 10.82
CA ALA A 85 3.65 -0.24 10.01
C ALA A 85 2.84 -1.26 10.83
N ALA A 86 3.52 -2.10 11.62
CA ALA A 86 2.85 -3.06 12.48
C ALA A 86 1.99 -2.40 13.57
N THR A 87 2.44 -1.28 14.13
CA THR A 87 1.66 -0.51 15.12
C THR A 87 0.39 0.06 14.49
N THR A 88 0.50 0.63 13.29
CA THR A 88 -0.67 1.11 12.55
C THR A 88 -1.61 -0.04 12.17
N PHE A 89 -1.07 -1.18 11.72
CA PHE A 89 -1.86 -2.37 11.41
C PHE A 89 -2.69 -2.83 12.62
N ILE A 90 -2.06 -2.96 13.80
CA ILE A 90 -2.75 -3.35 15.03
C ILE A 90 -3.84 -2.33 15.42
N ALA A 91 -3.61 -1.04 15.19
CA ALA A 91 -4.63 -0.02 15.44
C ALA A 91 -5.84 -0.19 14.51
N ASP A 92 -5.61 -0.47 13.22
CA ASP A 92 -6.67 -0.72 12.24
C ASP A 92 -7.43 -2.03 12.53
N VAL A 93 -6.74 -3.09 12.98
CA VAL A 93 -7.36 -4.39 13.35
C VAL A 93 -8.46 -4.23 14.40
N LYS A 94 -8.37 -3.23 15.28
CA LYS A 94 -9.43 -2.94 16.27
C LYS A 94 -10.75 -2.52 15.66
N THR A 95 -10.81 -2.24 14.36
CA THR A 95 -12.07 -2.01 13.65
C THR A 95 -12.85 -3.30 13.35
N LEU A 96 -12.22 -4.46 13.52
CA LEU A 96 -12.83 -5.78 13.35
C LEU A 96 -13.40 -6.37 14.65
N THR A 97 -13.06 -5.79 15.81
CA THR A 97 -13.33 -6.34 17.15
C THR A 97 -14.05 -5.35 18.05
#